data_AF-A0A959FLF7-F1
#
_entry.id   AF-A0A959FLF7-F1
#
_cell.length_a   1.000
_cell.length_b   1.000
_cell.length_c   1.000
_cell.angle_alpha   90.00
_cell.angle_beta   90.00
_cell.angle_gamma   90.00
#
_symmetry.space_group_name_H-M   'P 1'
#
loop_
_entity.id
_entity.type
_entity.pdbx_description
1 polymer ?
#
loop_
_entity_poly.entity_id
_entity_poly.type
_entity_poly.pdbx_seq_one_letter_code
_entity_poly.pdbx_strand_id
1 'polypeptide(L)'
;MDRRTFVKNSTLAATGLTLGQMAMARPFGGNDEPLRLGVIGTGDRGGGIIRLLRNMPQFDTVACSDILPYRLEAATSAAGEGCRAYPDYRRLLDDPRVEAVVVATPLSMHYEMASAALAAGKHVYCEKTMTY
;
A
#
# COMPACT_ATOMS: atom_id res chain seq x y z
N MET A 1 -38.73 26.74 7.03
CA MET A 1 -37.54 26.58 6.17
C MET A 1 -37.84 27.22 4.83
N ASP A 2 -37.01 28.17 4.41
CA ASP A 2 -37.23 28.94 3.17
C ASP A 2 -36.68 28.17 1.96
N ARG A 3 -37.43 28.11 0.85
CA ARG A 3 -37.08 27.28 -0.34
C ARG A 3 -35.72 27.67 -0.92
N ARG A 4 -35.39 28.96 -0.86
CA ARG A 4 -34.11 29.51 -1.33
C ARG A 4 -32.92 29.01 -0.50
N THR A 5 -33.11 28.86 0.80
CA THR A 5 -32.06 28.38 1.72
C THR A 5 -31.80 26.88 1.53
N PHE A 6 -32.87 26.11 1.28
CA PHE A 6 -32.74 24.68 0.99
C PHE A 6 -31.98 24.42 -0.32
N VAL A 7 -32.32 25.12 -1.41
CA VAL A 7 -31.61 24.98 -2.70
C VAL A 7 -30.13 25.33 -2.54
N LYS A 8 -29.79 26.45 -1.89
CA LYS A 8 -28.39 26.84 -1.66
C LYS A 8 -27.61 25.77 -0.87
N ASN A 9 -28.19 25.24 0.20
CA ASN A 9 -27.53 24.22 1.03
C ASN A 9 -27.37 22.88 0.31
N SER A 10 -28.38 22.45 -0.45
CA SER A 10 -28.31 21.22 -1.24
C SER A 10 -27.29 21.31 -2.38
N THR A 11 -27.14 22.50 -3.00
CA THR A 11 -26.13 22.72 -4.04
C THR A 11 -24.71 22.66 -3.45
N LEU A 12 -24.49 23.29 -2.29
CA LEU A 12 -23.19 23.23 -1.57
C LEU A 12 -22.81 21.78 -1.19
N ALA A 13 -23.75 21.00 -0.68
CA ALA A 13 -23.51 19.60 -0.33
C ALA A 13 -23.18 18.73 -1.56
N ALA A 14 -23.93 18.90 -2.66
CA ALA A 14 -23.66 18.18 -3.91
C ALA A 14 -22.30 18.51 -4.51
N THR A 15 -21.90 19.79 -4.47
CA THR A 15 -20.59 20.24 -5.00
C THR A 15 -19.43 19.72 -4.13
N GLY A 16 -19.62 19.65 -2.80
CA GLY A 16 -18.63 19.07 -1.90
C GLY A 16 -18.41 17.57 -2.14
N LEU A 17 -19.48 16.82 -2.44
CA LEU A 17 -19.41 15.40 -2.76
C LEU A 17 -18.71 15.14 -4.11
N THR A 18 -19.02 15.92 -5.15
CA THR A 18 -18.38 15.74 -6.47
C THR A 18 -16.90 16.11 -6.47
N LEU A 19 -16.52 17.19 -5.77
CA LEU A 19 -15.11 17.55 -5.59
C LEU A 19 -14.33 16.53 -4.75
N GLY A 20 -14.96 15.98 -3.69
CA GLY A 20 -14.38 14.90 -2.90
C GLY A 20 -14.15 13.62 -3.70
N GLN A 21 -15.08 13.26 -4.60
CA GLN A 21 -14.92 12.10 -5.47
C GLN A 21 -13.82 12.30 -6.53
N MET A 22 -13.66 13.50 -7.10
CA MET A 22 -12.58 13.77 -8.06
C MET A 22 -11.20 13.76 -7.41
N ALA A 23 -11.07 14.19 -6.15
CA ALA A 23 -9.81 14.11 -5.42
C ALA A 23 -9.39 12.66 -5.08
N MET A 24 -10.38 11.76 -4.93
CA MET A 24 -10.16 10.33 -4.69
C MET A 24 -9.99 9.53 -5.99
N ALA A 25 -10.51 10.04 -7.10
CA ALA A 25 -10.35 9.47 -8.43
C ALA A 25 -9.05 9.96 -9.08
N ARG A 26 -7.90 9.54 -8.53
CA ARG A 26 -6.72 9.39 -9.38
C ARG A 26 -7.05 8.27 -10.37
N PRO A 27 -6.95 8.48 -11.70
CA PRO A 27 -7.13 7.40 -12.64
C PRO A 27 -6.13 6.29 -12.28
N PHE A 28 -6.66 5.11 -11.93
CA PHE A 28 -5.86 3.90 -11.85
C PHE A 28 -5.34 3.61 -13.26
N GLY A 29 -4.02 3.68 -13.43
CA GLY A 29 -3.34 3.40 -14.69
C GLY A 29 -3.16 4.64 -15.55
N GLY A 30 -1.91 5.09 -15.68
CA GLY A 30 -1.58 6.22 -16.55
C GLY A 30 -0.12 6.67 -16.56
N ASN A 31 0.78 6.00 -15.83
CA ASN A 31 2.21 6.25 -15.96
C ASN A 31 2.87 4.99 -16.51
N ASP A 32 3.77 5.13 -17.49
CA ASP A 32 4.66 4.07 -17.98
C ASP A 32 5.63 3.57 -16.87
N GLU A 33 5.64 4.22 -15.71
CA GLU A 33 6.49 3.88 -14.58
C GLU A 33 5.94 2.68 -13.78
N PRO A 34 6.83 1.73 -13.37
CA PRO A 34 6.44 0.64 -12.50
C PRO A 34 5.86 1.14 -11.17
N LEU A 35 4.80 0.49 -10.68
CA LEU A 35 4.24 0.76 -9.37
C LEU A 35 5.24 0.33 -8.29
N ARG A 36 5.64 1.27 -7.42
CA ARG A 36 6.60 0.99 -6.34
C ARG A 36 5.93 0.38 -5.13
N LEU A 37 6.34 -0.84 -4.81
CA LEU A 37 5.78 -1.69 -3.78
C LEU A 37 6.69 -1.81 -2.56
N GLY A 38 6.07 -1.88 -1.38
CA GLY A 38 6.68 -2.36 -0.16
C GLY A 38 6.17 -3.75 0.21
N VAL A 39 7.01 -4.66 0.70
CA VAL A 39 6.57 -5.97 1.19
C VAL A 39 6.78 -6.06 2.71
N ILE A 40 5.70 -6.24 3.45
CA ILE A 40 5.67 -6.38 4.90
C ILE A 40 5.48 -7.86 5.23
N GLY A 41 6.50 -8.47 5.85
CA GLY A 41 6.61 -9.92 6.05
C GLY A 41 7.28 -10.60 4.87
N THR A 42 8.51 -11.08 5.04
CA THR A 42 9.31 -11.68 3.96
C THR A 42 9.68 -13.15 4.23
N GLY A 43 8.81 -13.85 4.96
CA GLY A 43 8.81 -15.32 5.03
C GLY A 43 8.42 -15.97 3.69
N ASP A 44 8.11 -17.26 3.68
CA ASP A 44 7.93 -18.03 2.42
C ASP A 44 6.94 -17.41 1.44
N ARG A 45 5.81 -16.90 1.94
CA ARG A 45 4.80 -16.22 1.11
C ARG A 45 5.29 -14.88 0.57
N GLY A 46 5.78 -14.00 1.45
CA GLY A 46 6.32 -12.70 1.04
C GLY A 46 7.49 -12.83 0.07
N GLY A 47 8.45 -13.71 0.37
CA GLY A 47 9.57 -14.03 -0.51
C GLY A 47 9.15 -14.62 -1.85
N GLY A 48 8.13 -15.48 -1.86
CA GLY A 48 7.52 -16.00 -3.09
C GLY A 48 6.88 -14.90 -3.95
N ILE A 49 6.15 -13.98 -3.32
CA ILE A 49 5.54 -12.82 -3.99
C ILE A 49 6.62 -11.90 -4.56
N ILE A 50 7.68 -11.59 -3.81
CA ILE A 50 8.80 -10.77 -4.30
C ILE A 50 9.40 -11.35 -5.59
N ARG A 51 9.63 -12.68 -5.63
CA ARG A 51 10.17 -13.36 -6.82
C ARG A 51 9.21 -13.33 -8.01
N LEU A 52 7.90 -13.40 -7.75
CA LEU A 52 6.89 -13.26 -8.80
C LEU A 52 6.90 -11.83 -9.36
N LEU A 53 6.86 -10.82 -8.48
CA LEU A 53 6.85 -9.40 -8.84
C LEU A 53 8.09 -9.01 -9.65
N ARG A 54 9.26 -9.58 -9.35
CA ARG A 54 10.49 -9.33 -10.12
C ARG A 54 10.36 -9.65 -11.61
N ASN A 55 9.48 -10.57 -11.99
CA ASN A 55 9.26 -10.95 -13.39
C ASN A 55 8.15 -10.12 -14.06
N MET A 56 7.60 -9.13 -13.36
CA MET A 56 6.49 -8.29 -13.82
C MET A 56 6.98 -6.84 -13.95
N PRO A 57 7.25 -6.32 -15.16
CA PRO A 57 7.83 -5.00 -15.34
C PRO A 57 6.94 -3.85 -14.86
N GLN A 58 5.65 -4.10 -14.60
CA GLN A 58 4.71 -3.13 -14.05
C GLN A 58 4.92 -2.87 -12.55
N PHE A 59 5.78 -3.63 -11.87
CA PHE A 59 6.00 -3.55 -10.43
C PHE A 59 7.49 -3.42 -10.10
N ASP A 60 7.79 -2.59 -9.11
CA ASP A 60 9.14 -2.45 -8.56
C ASP A 60 9.09 -2.59 -7.04
N THR A 61 9.85 -3.52 -6.47
CA THR A 61 9.87 -3.75 -5.01
C THR A 61 10.94 -2.89 -4.36
N VAL A 62 10.57 -1.66 -3.96
CA VAL A 62 11.50 -0.65 -3.44
C VAL A 62 11.80 -0.75 -1.95
N ALA A 63 11.01 -1.56 -1.22
CA ALA A 63 11.14 -1.74 0.21
C ALA A 63 10.68 -3.13 0.67
N CYS A 64 11.41 -3.70 1.63
CA CYS A 64 11.06 -4.93 2.32
C CYS A 64 11.09 -4.70 3.83
N SER A 65 10.23 -5.39 4.57
CA SER A 65 10.22 -5.35 6.02
C SER A 65 9.98 -6.72 6.63
N ASP A 66 10.86 -7.11 7.56
CA ASP A 66 10.73 -8.31 8.39
C ASP A 66 11.55 -8.09 9.68
N ILE A 67 11.08 -8.66 10.79
CA ILE A 67 11.78 -8.56 12.08
C ILE A 67 13.00 -9.50 12.15
N LEU A 68 13.07 -10.49 11.25
CA LEU A 68 14.17 -11.44 11.17
C LEU A 68 15.21 -10.97 10.14
N PRO A 69 16.44 -10.58 10.56
CA PRO A 69 17.43 -10.00 9.65
C PRO A 69 17.77 -10.87 8.44
N TYR A 70 17.89 -12.18 8.64
CA TYR A 70 18.22 -13.11 7.55
C TYR A 70 17.12 -13.19 6.48
N ARG A 71 15.84 -13.05 6.86
CA ARG A 71 14.73 -13.01 5.90
C ARG A 71 14.72 -11.69 5.14
N LEU A 72 15.03 -10.61 5.84
CA LEU A 72 15.08 -9.27 5.26
C LEU A 72 16.19 -9.17 4.22
N GLU A 73 17.39 -9.67 4.53
CA GLU A 73 18.52 -9.74 3.61
C GLU A 73 18.23 -10.58 2.36
N ALA A 74 17.65 -11.77 2.55
CA ALA A 74 17.24 -12.63 1.43
C ALA A 74 16.18 -11.96 0.54
N ALA A 75 15.25 -11.22 1.14
CA ALA A 75 14.18 -10.53 0.45
C ALA A 75 14.67 -9.34 -0.36
N THR A 76 15.53 -8.48 0.20
CA THR A 76 16.13 -7.37 -0.54
C THR A 76 16.99 -7.87 -1.69
N SER A 77 17.73 -8.96 -1.48
CA SER A 77 18.53 -9.60 -2.54
C SER A 77 17.66 -10.17 -3.66
N ALA A 78 16.50 -10.73 -3.31
CA ALA A 78 15.53 -11.23 -4.27
C ALA A 78 14.81 -10.11 -5.03
N ALA A 79 14.50 -8.99 -4.38
CA ALA A 79 13.83 -7.83 -4.98
C ALA A 79 14.69 -7.14 -6.06
N GLY A 80 15.99 -7.01 -5.82
CA GLY A 80 16.93 -6.37 -6.75
C GLY A 80 17.55 -5.10 -6.17
N GLU A 81 18.27 -4.37 -7.01
CA GLU A 81 18.95 -3.13 -6.61
C GLU A 81 17.96 -2.05 -6.19
N GLY A 82 18.31 -1.25 -5.18
CA GLY A 82 17.48 -0.14 -4.70
C GLY A 82 16.40 -0.50 -3.67
N CYS A 83 16.18 -1.79 -3.41
CA CYS A 83 15.29 -2.26 -2.35
C CYS A 83 15.86 -1.95 -0.96
N ARG A 84 15.11 -1.18 -0.15
CA ARG A 84 15.51 -0.84 1.22
C ARG A 84 14.98 -1.85 2.23
N ALA A 85 15.84 -2.22 3.18
CA ALA A 85 15.52 -3.08 4.31
C ALA A 85 14.98 -2.26 5.50
N TYR A 86 13.82 -2.66 6.03
CA TYR A 86 13.21 -2.04 7.21
C TYR A 86 12.89 -3.10 8.29
N PRO A 87 13.62 -3.13 9.42
CA PRO A 87 13.29 -4.03 10.54
C PRO A 87 11.93 -3.74 11.19
N ASP A 88 11.42 -2.52 11.02
CA ASP A 88 10.11 -2.07 11.49
C ASP A 88 9.28 -1.58 10.30
N TYR A 89 8.13 -2.21 10.08
CA TYR A 89 7.23 -1.88 8.96
C TYR A 89 6.71 -0.44 9.04
N ARG A 90 6.64 0.16 10.23
CA ARG A 90 6.18 1.55 10.38
C ARG A 90 7.10 2.52 9.66
N ARG A 91 8.41 2.26 9.68
CA ARG A 91 9.41 3.02 8.92
C ARG A 91 9.30 2.81 7.42
N LEU A 92 8.87 1.63 6.98
CA LEU A 92 8.55 1.36 5.57
C LEU A 92 7.32 2.18 5.14
N LEU A 93 6.30 2.30 5.99
CA LEU A 93 5.11 3.10 5.70
C LEU A 93 5.41 4.60 5.58
N ASP A 94 6.41 5.09 6.31
CA ASP A 94 6.91 6.47 6.20
C ASP A 94 7.71 6.73 4.91
N ASP A 95 8.15 5.69 4.17
CA ASP A 95 8.92 5.86 2.94
C ASP A 95 8.04 6.45 1.82
N PRO A 96 8.35 7.67 1.31
CA PRO A 96 7.56 8.29 0.26
C PRO A 96 7.68 7.58 -1.09
N ARG A 97 8.68 6.70 -1.27
CA ARG A 97 8.83 5.89 -2.49
C ARG A 97 7.84 4.73 -2.55
N VAL A 98 7.27 4.31 -1.42
CA VAL A 98 6.32 3.19 -1.37
C VAL A 98 4.93 3.72 -1.68
N GLU A 99 4.29 3.20 -2.74
CA GLU A 99 2.95 3.62 -3.18
C GLU A 99 1.89 2.60 -2.78
N ALA A 100 2.26 1.31 -2.79
CA ALA A 100 1.42 0.22 -2.32
C ALA A 100 2.22 -0.75 -1.46
N VAL A 101 1.52 -1.52 -0.62
CA VAL A 101 2.13 -2.56 0.20
C VAL A 101 1.48 -3.93 0.01
N VAL A 102 2.31 -4.97 0.09
CA VAL A 102 1.89 -6.36 0.26
C VAL A 102 2.06 -6.70 1.74
N VAL A 103 0.98 -7.09 2.41
CA VAL A 103 1.00 -7.59 3.78
C VAL A 103 0.96 -9.12 3.74
N ALA A 104 2.08 -9.75 4.10
CA ALA A 104 2.29 -11.20 4.08
C ALA A 104 2.89 -11.70 5.43
N THR A 105 2.39 -11.14 6.53
CA THR A 105 2.79 -11.46 7.91
C THR A 105 1.97 -12.61 8.51
N PRO A 106 2.25 -13.07 9.75
CA PRO A 106 1.33 -13.98 10.44
C PRO A 106 -0.09 -13.39 10.50
N LEU A 107 -1.12 -14.24 10.38
CA LEU A 107 -2.51 -13.80 10.24
C LEU A 107 -2.94 -12.79 11.32
N SER A 108 -2.37 -12.90 12.52
CA SER A 108 -2.70 -12.09 13.70
C SER A 108 -2.40 -10.61 13.51
N MET A 109 -1.48 -10.31 12.61
CA MET A 109 -0.93 -8.98 12.37
C MET A 109 -1.52 -8.32 11.13
N HIS A 110 -2.26 -9.06 10.29
CA HIS A 110 -2.82 -8.56 9.04
C HIS A 110 -3.66 -7.30 9.26
N TYR A 111 -4.59 -7.33 10.24
CA TYR A 111 -5.46 -6.19 10.52
C TYR A 111 -4.66 -4.94 10.92
N GLU A 112 -3.77 -5.05 11.91
CA GLU A 112 -2.99 -3.90 12.39
C GLU A 112 -2.15 -3.29 11.25
N MET A 113 -1.46 -4.13 10.49
CA MET A 113 -0.54 -3.67 9.44
C MET A 113 -1.28 -3.13 8.21
N ALA A 114 -2.35 -3.78 7.77
CA ALA A 114 -3.18 -3.30 6.66
C ALA A 114 -3.88 -1.97 7.04
N SER A 115 -4.43 -1.88 8.26
CA SER A 115 -5.05 -0.64 8.75
C SER A 115 -4.03 0.50 8.85
N ALA A 116 -2.83 0.23 9.35
CA ALA A 116 -1.75 1.23 9.41
C ALA A 116 -1.31 1.69 8.02
N ALA A 117 -1.21 0.77 7.05
CA ALA A 117 -0.86 1.11 5.68
C ALA A 117 -1.91 1.98 4.98
N LEU A 118 -3.20 1.66 5.16
CA LEU A 118 -4.30 2.48 4.67
C LEU A 118 -4.30 3.88 5.31
N ALA A 119 -4.07 3.96 6.63
CA ALA A 119 -3.95 5.23 7.34
C ALA A 119 -2.76 6.07 6.87
N ALA A 120 -1.67 5.43 6.43
CA ALA A 120 -0.51 6.07 5.81
C ALA A 120 -0.73 6.43 4.32
N GLY A 121 -1.95 6.23 3.79
CA GLY A 121 -2.30 6.56 2.41
C GLY A 121 -1.70 5.62 1.36
N LYS A 122 -1.28 4.42 1.75
CA LYS A 122 -0.74 3.40 0.83
C LYS A 122 -1.87 2.52 0.29
N HIS A 123 -1.77 2.08 -0.96
CA HIS A 123 -2.62 0.99 -1.45
C HIS A 123 -2.24 -0.32 -0.77
N VAL A 124 -3.20 -1.22 -0.56
CA VAL A 124 -2.96 -2.45 0.20
C VAL A 124 -3.40 -3.69 -0.58
N TYR A 125 -2.46 -4.61 -0.75
CA TYR A 125 -2.73 -6.02 -0.97
C TYR A 125 -2.49 -6.76 0.35
N CYS A 126 -3.50 -7.44 0.87
CA CYS A 126 -3.38 -8.26 2.07
C CYS A 126 -3.49 -9.73 1.68
N GLU A 127 -2.55 -10.56 2.13
CA GLU A 127 -2.65 -12.02 1.96
C GLU A 127 -3.92 -12.58 2.61
N LYS A 128 -4.30 -13.79 2.18
CA LYS A 128 -5.58 -14.41 2.55
C LYS A 128 -5.73 -14.56 4.06
N THR A 129 -7.01 -14.70 4.43
CA THR A 129 -7.60 -14.48 5.75
C THR A 129 -7.17 -13.14 6.32
N MET A 130 -8.00 -12.11 6.11
CA MET A 130 -7.67 -10.74 6.50
C MET A 130 -7.57 -10.55 8.02
N THR A 131 -8.29 -11.35 8.79
CA THR A 131 -8.30 -11.33 10.26
C THR A 131 -8.80 -12.68 10.76
N TYR A 132 -8.63 -12.94 12.05
CA TYR A 132 -9.24 -14.05 12.78
C TYR A 132 -9.70 -13.60 14.15
#